data_AF-A0A7C7IHJ3-F1
#
_entry.id   AF-A0A7C7IHJ3-F1
#
_cell.length_a   1.000
_cell.length_b   1.000
_cell.length_c   1.000
_cell.angle_alpha   90.00
_cell.angle_beta   90.00
_cell.angle_gamma   90.00
#
_symmetry.space_group_name_H-M   'P 1'
#
loop_
_entity.id
_entity.type
_entity.pdbx_description
1 polymer ?
#
loop_
_entity_poly.entity_id
_entity_poly.type
_entity_poly.pdbx_seq_one_letter_code
_entity_poly.pdbx_strand_id
1 'polypeptide(L)'
;MINKTKVLSLLISFAVIGCDLEVDNPNSLLEDDLGDPSAAVGVANGGWNASLRGIGYIMIANAVATDEVVWIGSRDAWRELDKGGMENVYNEFVDGAWPYITEGRWMSDKAVSVLEDFHSKGTLPNTQDLVRSYLTAAMVRVYIADMFDDFVYSDKTVAGNAIGDANMSGLYDQAAALLGKASALADAGNKPKVAGLQARVAHAKAVWGK
;
A
#
# COMPACT_ATOMS: atom_id res chain seq x y z
N MET A 1 -13.00 27.26 55.86
CA MET A 1 -13.06 25.77 55.89
C MET A 1 -13.88 25.30 54.70
N ILE A 2 -13.25 24.66 53.72
CA ILE A 2 -13.96 24.11 52.55
C ILE A 2 -14.77 22.90 53.03
N ASN A 3 -16.08 22.94 52.81
CA ASN A 3 -16.98 21.88 53.24
C ASN A 3 -16.75 20.65 52.34
N LYS A 4 -15.91 19.71 52.82
CA LYS A 4 -15.41 18.55 52.08
C LYS A 4 -16.54 17.72 51.44
N THR A 5 -17.70 17.68 52.07
CA THR A 5 -18.89 16.98 51.56
C THR A 5 -19.40 17.63 50.28
N LYS A 6 -19.45 18.96 50.20
CA LYS A 6 -19.92 19.70 48.99
C LYS A 6 -18.96 19.56 47.81
N VAL A 7 -17.65 19.53 48.08
CA VAL A 7 -16.63 19.31 47.04
C VAL A 7 -16.71 17.89 46.49
N LEU A 8 -16.92 16.91 47.37
CA LEU A 8 -17.10 15.52 46.96
C LEU A 8 -18.38 15.33 46.13
N SER A 9 -19.49 15.98 46.52
CA SER A 9 -20.74 15.99 45.74
C SER A 9 -20.56 16.61 44.35
N LEU A 10 -19.78 17.70 44.24
CA LEU A 10 -19.52 18.38 42.98
C LEU A 10 -18.64 17.52 42.04
N LEU A 11 -17.61 16.86 42.57
CA LEU A 11 -16.75 15.96 41.79
C LEU A 11 -17.50 14.72 41.29
N ILE A 12 -18.36 14.14 42.13
CA ILE A 12 -19.21 13.01 41.72
C ILE A 12 -20.21 13.45 40.66
N SER A 13 -20.80 14.64 40.76
CA SER A 13 -21.71 15.13 39.72
C SER A 13 -20.99 15.40 38.38
N PHE A 14 -19.76 15.90 38.38
CA PHE A 14 -18.98 16.01 37.13
C PHE A 14 -18.57 14.65 36.53
N ALA A 15 -18.34 13.63 37.35
CA ALA A 15 -17.99 12.29 36.87
C ALA A 15 -19.18 11.55 36.22
N VAL A 16 -20.42 11.91 36.56
CA VAL A 16 -21.65 11.25 36.07
C VAL A 16 -22.28 11.99 34.89
N ILE A 17 -21.84 13.23 34.60
CA ILE A 17 -22.29 14.04 33.45
C ILE A 17 -21.33 13.87 32.24
N GLY A 18 -20.39 12.92 32.30
CA GLY A 18 -19.68 12.48 31.10
C GLY A 18 -20.68 11.85 30.13
N CYS A 19 -21.26 12.65 29.23
CA CYS A 19 -21.98 12.14 28.08
C CYS A 19 -21.05 11.17 27.35
N ASP A 20 -21.59 10.02 26.97
CA ASP A 20 -20.92 9.12 26.05
C ASP A 20 -20.56 9.91 24.79
N LEU A 21 -19.25 10.09 24.56
CA LEU A 21 -18.73 10.78 23.39
C LEU A 21 -18.57 9.82 22.20
N GLU A 22 -18.86 8.53 22.40
CA GLU A 22 -18.94 7.56 21.32
C GLU A 22 -20.26 7.74 20.57
N VAL A 23 -20.24 8.64 19.59
CA VAL A 23 -21.32 8.77 18.61
C VAL A 23 -21.06 7.71 17.54
N ASP A 24 -21.77 6.58 17.67
CA ASP A 24 -21.73 5.53 16.66
C ASP A 24 -22.42 6.03 15.39
N ASN A 25 -21.62 6.25 14.34
CA ASN A 25 -22.14 6.62 13.04
C ASN A 25 -22.59 5.33 12.34
N PRO A 26 -23.89 5.12 12.11
CA PRO A 26 -24.40 3.88 11.51
C PRO A 26 -23.93 3.64 10.07
N ASN A 27 -23.30 4.63 9.44
CA ASN A 27 -22.67 4.52 8.12
C ASN A 27 -21.13 4.43 8.18
N SER A 28 -20.54 4.36 9.38
CA SER A 28 -19.10 4.20 9.55
C SER A 28 -18.73 2.73 9.39
N LEU A 29 -17.73 2.47 8.55
CA LEU A 29 -17.06 1.17 8.50
C LEU A 29 -15.83 1.25 9.42
N LEU A 30 -15.77 0.35 10.39
CA LEU A 30 -14.65 0.16 11.30
C LEU A 30 -13.67 -0.87 10.72
N GLU A 31 -12.45 -0.92 11.27
CA GLU A 31 -11.46 -1.91 10.82
C GLU A 31 -11.92 -3.34 11.14
N ASP A 32 -12.68 -3.54 12.22
CA ASP A 32 -13.24 -4.84 12.60
C ASP A 32 -14.26 -5.36 11.59
N ASP A 33 -14.96 -4.46 10.86
CA ASP A 33 -15.91 -4.84 9.80
C ASP A 33 -15.21 -5.50 8.61
N LEU A 34 -13.89 -5.29 8.46
CA LEU A 34 -13.09 -5.98 7.45
C LEU A 34 -12.95 -7.49 7.73
N GLY A 35 -13.36 -7.96 8.91
CA GLY A 35 -13.44 -9.38 9.27
C GLY A 35 -14.67 -10.10 8.71
N ASP A 36 -15.62 -9.39 8.11
CA ASP A 36 -16.77 -10.01 7.42
C ASP A 36 -16.35 -10.47 6.00
N PRO A 37 -16.56 -11.75 5.62
CA PRO A 37 -16.23 -12.24 4.28
C PRO A 37 -16.89 -11.48 3.12
N SER A 38 -18.02 -10.82 3.35
CA SER A 38 -18.68 -9.95 2.36
C SER A 38 -17.85 -8.72 1.99
N ALA A 39 -16.92 -8.30 2.84
CA ALA A 39 -16.00 -7.20 2.58
C ALA A 39 -14.86 -7.58 1.60
N ALA A 40 -14.66 -8.86 1.30
CA ALA A 40 -13.48 -9.37 0.56
C ALA A 40 -13.22 -8.62 -0.76
N VAL A 41 -14.25 -8.42 -1.58
CA VAL A 41 -14.12 -7.71 -2.87
C VAL A 41 -13.79 -6.23 -2.67
N GLY A 42 -14.36 -5.60 -1.63
CA GLY A 42 -14.07 -4.21 -1.26
C GLY A 42 -12.63 -4.03 -0.81
N VAL A 43 -12.15 -4.94 0.04
CA VAL A 43 -10.76 -4.97 0.52
C VAL A 43 -9.77 -5.17 -0.64
N ALA A 44 -10.01 -6.15 -1.52
CA ALA A 44 -9.17 -6.40 -2.69
C ALA A 44 -9.12 -5.18 -3.65
N ASN A 45 -10.27 -4.53 -3.88
CA ASN A 45 -10.33 -3.33 -4.71
C ASN A 45 -9.70 -2.11 -4.03
N GLY A 46 -9.79 -1.98 -2.70
CA GLY A 46 -9.14 -0.94 -1.93
C GLY A 46 -7.61 -1.02 -2.05
N GLY A 47 -7.05 -2.22 -1.88
CA GLY A 47 -5.63 -2.48 -2.12
C GLY A 47 -5.20 -2.13 -3.55
N TRP A 48 -5.99 -2.52 -4.55
CA TRP A 48 -5.74 -2.19 -5.95
C TRP A 48 -5.74 -0.69 -6.22
N ASN A 49 -6.74 0.04 -5.73
CA ASN A 49 -6.87 1.48 -5.95
C ASN A 49 -5.75 2.28 -5.28
N ALA A 50 -5.40 1.95 -4.04
CA ALA A 50 -4.28 2.59 -3.34
C ALA A 50 -2.96 2.35 -4.08
N SER A 51 -2.74 1.11 -4.54
CA SER A 51 -1.57 0.72 -5.34
C SER A 51 -1.46 1.48 -6.66
N LEU A 52 -2.54 1.55 -7.43
CA LEU A 52 -2.55 2.29 -8.70
C LEU A 52 -2.32 3.78 -8.51
N ARG A 53 -2.89 4.37 -7.44
CA ARG A 53 -2.64 5.77 -7.11
C ARG A 53 -1.16 6.01 -6.84
N GLY A 54 -0.54 5.19 -5.98
CA GLY A 54 0.89 5.28 -5.69
C GLY A 54 1.77 5.12 -6.93
N ILE A 55 1.50 4.11 -7.75
CA ILE A 55 2.21 3.88 -9.02
C ILE A 55 2.07 5.07 -9.97
N GLY A 56 0.86 5.63 -10.09
CA GLY A 56 0.62 6.80 -10.93
C GLY A 56 1.45 8.02 -10.52
N TYR A 57 1.61 8.25 -9.21
CA TYR A 57 2.41 9.36 -8.70
C TYR A 57 3.91 9.21 -8.97
N ILE A 58 4.47 8.00 -8.85
CA ILE A 58 5.92 7.77 -9.07
C ILE A 58 6.28 7.66 -10.56
N MET A 59 5.35 7.18 -11.39
CA MET A 59 5.61 6.92 -12.81
C MET A 59 5.88 8.18 -13.62
N ILE A 60 5.25 9.31 -13.28
CA ILE A 60 5.40 10.53 -14.07
C ILE A 60 6.80 11.15 -13.94
N ALA A 61 7.42 11.07 -12.75
CA ALA A 61 8.81 11.51 -12.56
C ALA A 61 9.78 10.63 -13.36
N ASN A 62 9.52 9.32 -13.41
CA ASN A 62 10.31 8.38 -14.19
C ASN A 62 10.17 8.59 -15.70
N ALA A 63 8.96 8.87 -16.20
CA ALA A 63 8.75 9.15 -17.62
C ALA A 63 9.54 10.38 -18.12
N VAL A 64 9.69 11.40 -17.27
CA VAL A 64 10.53 12.57 -17.56
C VAL A 64 12.01 12.18 -17.57
N ALA A 65 12.44 11.35 -16.62
CA ALA A 65 13.84 10.91 -16.51
C ALA A 65 14.28 9.97 -17.65
N THR A 66 13.36 9.28 -18.31
CA THR A 66 13.64 8.33 -19.39
C THR A 66 13.47 8.91 -20.80
N ASP A 67 13.37 10.23 -20.94
CA ASP A 67 13.12 10.93 -22.22
C ASP A 67 11.83 10.49 -22.96
N GLU A 68 10.87 9.87 -22.26
CA GLU A 68 9.58 9.45 -22.83
C GLU A 68 8.61 10.64 -22.97
N VAL A 69 8.80 11.66 -22.15
CA VAL A 69 8.07 12.92 -22.21
C VAL A 69 9.04 14.10 -22.07
N VAL A 70 8.72 15.22 -22.70
CA VAL A 70 9.46 16.47 -22.56
C VAL A 70 8.67 17.45 -21.71
N TRP A 71 9.33 18.13 -20.78
CA TRP A 71 8.67 19.14 -19.97
C TRP A 71 8.32 20.39 -20.78
N ILE A 72 7.07 20.85 -20.65
CA ILE A 72 6.59 22.12 -21.18
C ILE A 72 5.79 22.82 -20.08
N GLY A 73 6.21 24.01 -19.66
CA GLY A 73 5.44 24.80 -18.69
C GLY A 73 6.27 25.84 -17.93
N SER A 74 5.76 26.23 -16.76
CA SER A 74 6.40 27.20 -15.86
C SER A 74 6.85 26.62 -14.53
N ARG A 75 6.47 25.37 -14.20
CA ARG A 75 6.85 24.70 -12.95
C ARG A 75 8.28 24.15 -13.05
N ASP A 76 9.22 24.85 -12.43
CA ASP A 76 10.67 24.61 -12.58
C ASP A 76 11.14 23.24 -12.06
N ALA A 77 10.48 22.67 -11.03
CA ALA A 77 10.84 21.36 -10.50
C ALA A 77 10.77 20.23 -11.57
N TRP A 78 9.80 20.29 -12.48
CA TRP A 78 9.72 19.31 -13.58
C TRP A 78 10.80 19.54 -14.65
N ARG A 79 11.19 20.81 -14.87
CA ARG A 79 12.29 21.17 -15.76
C ARG A 79 13.63 20.70 -15.21
N GLU A 80 13.78 20.68 -13.89
CA GLU A 80 14.96 20.13 -13.23
C GLU A 80 15.11 18.63 -13.53
N LEU A 81 14.04 17.84 -13.39
CA LEU A 81 14.03 16.42 -13.77
C LEU A 81 14.35 16.22 -15.26
N ASP A 82 13.72 17.00 -16.15
CA ASP A 82 13.93 16.97 -17.61
C ASP A 82 15.38 17.29 -18.01
N LYS A 83 16.12 17.99 -17.14
CA LYS A 83 17.54 18.32 -17.33
C LYS A 83 18.49 17.37 -16.59
N GLY A 84 17.98 16.28 -16.04
CA GLY A 84 18.78 15.27 -15.32
C GLY A 84 19.04 15.58 -13.85
N GLY A 85 18.32 16.52 -13.23
CA GLY A 85 18.42 16.85 -11.81
C GLY A 85 17.76 15.83 -10.88
N MET A 86 18.14 14.55 -11.00
CA MET A 86 17.49 13.43 -10.28
C MET A 86 17.97 13.28 -8.83
N GLU A 87 19.15 13.82 -8.48
CA GLU A 87 19.78 13.64 -7.17
C GLU A 87 19.31 14.63 -6.11
N ASN A 88 18.38 15.53 -6.45
CA ASN A 88 17.85 16.50 -5.51
C ASN A 88 16.96 15.82 -4.47
N VAL A 89 17.51 15.61 -3.28
CA VAL A 89 16.81 15.00 -2.13
C VAL A 89 15.61 15.81 -1.63
N TYR A 90 15.50 17.08 -2.03
CA TYR A 90 14.37 17.95 -1.74
C TYR A 90 13.39 18.03 -2.90
N ASN A 91 13.51 17.18 -3.93
CA ASN A 91 12.52 17.16 -4.99
C ASN A 91 11.15 16.74 -4.41
N GLU A 92 10.12 17.43 -4.85
CA GLU A 92 8.75 17.21 -4.36
C GLU A 92 8.13 15.92 -4.92
N PHE A 93 8.74 15.30 -5.92
CA PHE A 93 8.17 14.18 -6.66
C PHE A 93 8.37 12.84 -5.96
N VAL A 94 9.49 12.67 -5.26
CA VAL A 94 9.73 11.49 -4.43
C VAL A 94 9.06 11.68 -3.07
N ASP A 95 9.29 12.81 -2.40
CA ASP A 95 8.69 13.09 -1.07
C ASP A 95 7.15 13.15 -1.13
N GLY A 96 6.59 13.83 -2.14
CA GLY A 96 5.15 13.92 -2.33
C GLY A 96 4.49 12.62 -2.79
N ALA A 97 5.21 11.78 -3.55
CA ALA A 97 4.68 10.48 -4.01
C ALA A 97 4.84 9.36 -2.97
N TRP A 98 5.85 9.46 -2.11
CA TRP A 98 6.22 8.43 -1.15
C TRP A 98 5.08 7.93 -0.26
N PRO A 99 4.22 8.80 0.33
CA PRO A 99 3.09 8.36 1.13
C PRO A 99 2.14 7.45 0.35
N TYR A 100 1.91 7.74 -0.93
CA TYR A 100 0.92 7.01 -1.73
C TYR A 100 1.41 5.62 -2.14
N ILE A 101 2.69 5.47 -2.53
CA ILE A 101 3.23 4.14 -2.85
C ILE A 101 3.36 3.29 -1.58
N THR A 102 3.73 3.90 -0.45
CA THR A 102 3.81 3.22 0.84
C THR A 102 2.44 2.75 1.33
N GLU A 103 1.42 3.59 1.19
CA GLU A 103 0.02 3.23 1.44
C GLU A 103 -0.44 2.10 0.52
N GLY A 104 -0.15 2.20 -0.79
CA GLY A 104 -0.46 1.14 -1.76
C GLY A 104 0.14 -0.20 -1.35
N ARG A 105 1.41 -0.22 -0.95
CA ARG A 105 2.10 -1.40 -0.44
C ARG A 105 1.40 -1.95 0.80
N TRP A 106 1.16 -1.12 1.81
CA TRP A 106 0.49 -1.54 3.04
C TRP A 106 -0.92 -2.09 2.80
N MET A 107 -1.74 -1.37 2.01
CA MET A 107 -3.11 -1.77 1.67
C MET A 107 -3.15 -3.07 0.88
N SER A 108 -2.17 -3.30 -0.02
CA SER A 108 -2.06 -4.56 -0.75
C SER A 108 -1.72 -5.74 0.16
N ASP A 109 -0.84 -5.54 1.15
CA ASP A 109 -0.49 -6.56 2.14
C ASP A 109 -1.66 -6.85 3.09
N LYS A 110 -2.37 -5.81 3.54
CA LYS A 110 -3.60 -5.97 4.34
C LYS A 110 -4.64 -6.78 3.56
N ALA A 111 -4.83 -6.50 2.27
CA ALA A 111 -5.76 -7.26 1.45
C ALA A 111 -5.38 -8.74 1.32
N VAL A 112 -4.10 -9.03 1.08
CA VAL A 112 -3.60 -10.42 1.09
C VAL A 112 -3.88 -11.09 2.43
N SER A 113 -3.53 -10.45 3.55
CA SER A 113 -3.70 -11.02 4.88
C SER A 113 -5.16 -11.34 5.21
N VAL A 114 -6.09 -10.43 4.94
CA VAL A 114 -7.52 -10.63 5.22
C VAL A 114 -8.10 -11.73 4.34
N LEU A 115 -7.78 -11.73 3.03
CA LEU A 115 -8.36 -12.71 2.12
C LEU A 115 -7.70 -14.10 2.26
N GLU A 116 -6.43 -14.20 2.67
CA GLU A 116 -5.80 -15.47 3.07
C GLU A 116 -6.51 -16.08 4.28
N ASP A 117 -6.85 -15.26 5.29
CA ASP A 117 -7.60 -15.71 6.47
C ASP A 117 -8.97 -16.28 6.08
N PHE A 118 -9.75 -15.55 5.27
CA PHE A 118 -11.03 -16.04 4.75
C PHE A 118 -10.89 -17.31 3.90
N HIS A 119 -9.86 -17.38 3.06
CA HIS A 119 -9.62 -18.57 2.24
C HIS A 119 -9.28 -19.78 3.11
N SER A 120 -8.44 -19.61 4.12
CA SER A 120 -8.06 -20.69 5.05
C SER A 120 -9.23 -21.23 5.86
N LYS A 121 -10.22 -20.37 6.16
CA LYS A 121 -11.46 -20.74 6.85
C LYS A 121 -12.56 -21.28 5.92
N GLY A 122 -12.33 -21.26 4.60
CA GLY A 122 -13.32 -21.65 3.60
C GLY A 122 -14.51 -20.70 3.49
N THR A 123 -14.37 -19.46 3.99
CA THR A 123 -15.44 -18.45 4.00
C THR A 123 -15.30 -17.42 2.88
N LEU A 124 -14.18 -17.42 2.15
CA LEU A 124 -13.94 -16.49 1.04
C LEU A 124 -14.96 -16.71 -0.09
N PRO A 125 -15.82 -15.72 -0.41
CA PRO A 125 -16.88 -15.91 -1.41
C PRO A 125 -16.34 -16.16 -2.83
N ASN A 126 -15.23 -15.52 -3.18
CA ASN A 126 -14.60 -15.65 -4.47
C ASN A 126 -13.07 -15.69 -4.34
N THR A 127 -12.48 -16.83 -4.71
CA THR A 127 -11.02 -17.02 -4.64
C THR A 127 -10.28 -16.09 -5.62
N GLN A 128 -10.92 -15.63 -6.69
CA GLN A 128 -10.28 -14.70 -7.63
C GLN A 128 -10.03 -13.30 -7.03
N ASP A 129 -10.70 -12.92 -5.94
CA ASP A 129 -10.38 -11.68 -5.20
C ASP A 129 -9.04 -11.81 -4.46
N LEU A 130 -8.71 -13.01 -3.97
CA LEU A 130 -7.41 -13.30 -3.37
C LEU A 130 -6.30 -13.32 -4.44
N VAL A 131 -6.58 -13.90 -5.61
CA VAL A 131 -5.66 -13.85 -6.77
C VAL A 131 -5.35 -12.40 -7.16
N ARG A 132 -6.36 -11.52 -7.18
CA ARG A 132 -6.18 -10.08 -7.41
C ARG A 132 -5.32 -9.43 -6.34
N SER A 133 -5.53 -9.79 -5.07
CA SER A 133 -4.74 -9.24 -3.96
C SER A 133 -3.27 -9.62 -4.09
N TYR A 134 -2.94 -10.88 -4.44
CA TYR A 134 -1.57 -11.28 -4.72
C TYR A 134 -0.96 -10.56 -5.94
N LEU A 135 -1.71 -10.42 -7.04
CA LEU A 135 -1.27 -9.67 -8.21
C LEU A 135 -0.91 -8.23 -7.84
N THR A 136 -1.77 -7.59 -7.04
CA THR A 136 -1.60 -6.21 -6.58
C THR A 136 -0.36 -6.07 -5.71
N ALA A 137 -0.22 -6.94 -4.71
CA ALA A 137 0.91 -6.93 -3.78
C ALA A 137 2.25 -7.23 -4.47
N ALA A 138 2.25 -8.09 -5.48
CA ALA A 138 3.43 -8.36 -6.31
C ALA A 138 3.76 -7.17 -7.22
N MET A 139 2.76 -6.54 -7.83
CA MET A 139 2.93 -5.39 -8.71
C MET A 139 3.55 -4.21 -7.96
N VAL A 140 3.06 -3.86 -6.77
CA VAL A 140 3.64 -2.76 -5.99
C VAL A 140 5.10 -3.02 -5.63
N ARG A 141 5.45 -4.26 -5.27
CA ARG A 141 6.85 -4.65 -4.99
C ARG A 141 7.76 -4.49 -6.19
N VAL A 142 7.26 -4.85 -7.37
CA VAL A 142 7.96 -4.63 -8.65
C VAL A 142 8.25 -3.14 -8.84
N TYR A 143 7.23 -2.29 -8.74
CA TYR A 143 7.41 -0.85 -8.93
C TYR A 143 8.30 -0.22 -7.88
N ILE A 144 8.23 -0.67 -6.62
CA ILE A 144 9.15 -0.19 -5.59
C ILE A 144 10.59 -0.58 -5.92
N ALA A 145 10.82 -1.83 -6.33
CA ALA A 145 12.14 -2.31 -6.70
C ALA A 145 12.71 -1.62 -7.95
N ASP A 146 11.86 -1.22 -8.89
CA ASP A 146 12.28 -0.54 -10.12
C ASP A 146 12.64 0.92 -9.89
N MET A 147 11.96 1.59 -8.96
CA MET A 147 11.92 3.07 -8.89
C MET A 147 12.66 3.66 -7.68
N PHE A 148 13.14 2.82 -6.76
CA PHE A 148 13.78 3.27 -5.52
C PHE A 148 15.07 2.51 -5.24
N ASP A 149 16.09 3.23 -4.80
CA ASP A 149 17.36 2.67 -4.35
C ASP A 149 17.29 2.12 -2.92
N ASP A 150 16.37 2.61 -2.08
CA ASP A 150 16.08 2.07 -0.75
C ASP A 150 14.60 2.26 -0.43
N PHE A 151 14.03 1.36 0.36
CA PHE A 151 12.63 1.42 0.75
C PHE A 151 12.39 0.94 2.19
N VAL A 152 11.33 1.43 2.83
CA VAL A 152 10.95 1.04 4.20
C VAL A 152 9.55 0.47 4.21
N TYR A 153 9.39 -0.68 4.86
CA TYR A 153 8.07 -1.23 5.14
C TYR A 153 7.56 -0.77 6.50
N SER A 154 6.83 0.37 6.53
CA SER A 154 6.07 0.81 7.70
C SER A 154 4.77 0.02 7.90
N ASP A 155 4.29 0.01 9.14
CA ASP A 155 2.94 -0.42 9.52
C ASP A 155 2.22 0.74 10.21
N LYS A 156 1.34 1.41 9.48
CA LYS A 156 0.66 2.64 9.93
C LYS A 156 1.66 3.66 10.49
N THR A 157 1.63 3.92 11.79
CA THR A 157 2.50 4.88 12.49
C THR A 157 3.82 4.27 12.98
N VAL A 158 4.01 2.96 12.80
CA VAL A 158 5.21 2.25 13.22
C VAL A 158 6.16 2.14 12.03
N ALA A 159 7.34 2.75 12.16
CA ALA A 159 8.39 2.64 11.16
C ALA A 159 8.99 1.22 11.16
N GLY A 160 9.24 0.69 9.96
CA GLY A 160 10.02 -0.54 9.78
C GLY A 160 11.51 -0.24 9.63
N ASN A 161 12.28 -1.30 9.40
CA ASN A 161 13.69 -1.16 9.00
C ASN A 161 13.78 -0.82 7.52
N ALA A 162 14.82 -0.05 7.17
CA ALA A 162 15.22 0.12 5.77
C ALA A 162 15.60 -1.22 5.16
N ILE A 163 15.16 -1.45 3.93
CA ILE A 163 15.53 -2.63 3.15
C ILE A 163 17.02 -2.56 2.81
N GLY A 164 17.50 -1.38 2.45
CA GLY A 164 18.87 -1.11 2.02
C GLY A 164 19.08 -1.43 0.54
N ASP A 165 19.89 -0.62 -0.12
CA ASP A 165 20.27 -0.71 -1.54
C ASP A 165 20.64 -2.12 -2.00
N ALA A 166 21.51 -2.80 -1.25
CA ALA A 166 21.99 -4.13 -1.56
C ALA A 166 20.88 -5.19 -1.54
N ASN A 167 19.77 -4.93 -0.86
CA ASN A 167 18.69 -5.90 -0.67
C ASN A 167 17.45 -5.60 -1.52
N MET A 168 17.41 -4.49 -2.26
CA MET A 168 16.24 -4.10 -3.07
C MET A 168 15.86 -5.16 -4.11
N SER A 169 16.84 -5.89 -4.66
CA SER A 169 16.57 -7.01 -5.56
C SER A 169 15.68 -8.11 -4.93
N GLY A 170 15.65 -8.20 -3.61
CA GLY A 170 14.83 -9.17 -2.86
C GLY A 170 13.33 -8.91 -2.99
N LEU A 171 12.90 -7.71 -3.37
CA LEU A 171 11.48 -7.42 -3.62
C LEU A 171 10.94 -8.18 -4.83
N TYR A 172 11.78 -8.46 -5.83
CA TYR A 172 11.40 -9.35 -6.93
C TYR A 172 11.18 -10.79 -6.46
N ASP A 173 11.97 -11.26 -5.48
CA ASP A 173 11.79 -12.61 -4.90
C ASP A 173 10.48 -12.68 -4.12
N GLN A 174 10.15 -11.63 -3.35
CA GLN A 174 8.86 -11.50 -2.68
C GLN A 174 7.68 -11.46 -3.69
N ALA A 175 7.82 -10.69 -4.77
CA ALA A 175 6.81 -10.63 -5.83
C ALA A 175 6.62 -12.00 -6.50
N ALA A 176 7.70 -12.71 -6.79
CA ALA A 176 7.66 -14.06 -7.36
C ALA A 176 6.94 -15.05 -6.43
N ALA A 177 7.18 -14.98 -5.11
CA ALA A 177 6.50 -15.82 -4.13
C ALA A 177 4.98 -15.56 -4.09
N LEU A 178 4.56 -14.29 -4.08
CA LEU A 178 3.14 -13.91 -4.15
C LEU A 178 2.49 -14.40 -5.45
N LEU A 179 3.18 -14.28 -6.58
CA LEU A 179 2.68 -14.76 -7.87
C LEU A 179 2.64 -16.27 -7.96
N GLY A 180 3.52 -16.99 -7.25
CA GLY A 180 3.44 -18.44 -7.08
C GLY A 180 2.13 -18.85 -6.40
N LYS A 181 1.76 -18.18 -5.31
CA LYS A 181 0.46 -18.37 -4.65
C LYS A 181 -0.71 -18.01 -5.57
N ALA A 182 -0.61 -16.89 -6.30
CA ALA A 182 -1.63 -16.48 -7.26
C ALA A 182 -1.84 -17.52 -8.37
N SER A 183 -0.74 -18.06 -8.91
CA SER A 183 -0.76 -19.03 -10.01
C SER A 183 -1.48 -20.33 -9.63
N ALA A 184 -1.35 -20.76 -8.37
CA ALA A 184 -2.02 -21.95 -7.85
C ALA A 184 -3.56 -21.80 -7.81
N LEU A 185 -4.08 -20.57 -7.75
CA LEU A 185 -5.50 -20.26 -7.58
C LEU A 185 -6.14 -19.59 -8.80
N ALA A 186 -5.34 -19.06 -9.73
CA ALA A 186 -5.83 -18.25 -10.84
C ALA A 186 -6.59 -19.08 -11.90
N ASP A 187 -7.74 -18.57 -12.31
CA ASP A 187 -8.51 -19.08 -13.43
C ASP A 187 -8.75 -18.00 -14.50
N ALA A 188 -9.38 -18.43 -15.61
CA ALA A 188 -9.87 -17.57 -16.70
C ALA A 188 -8.93 -16.40 -17.05
N GLY A 189 -9.43 -15.17 -16.92
CA GLY A 189 -8.70 -13.95 -17.26
C GLY A 189 -7.57 -13.58 -16.30
N ASN A 190 -7.48 -14.19 -15.11
CA ASN A 190 -6.38 -13.95 -14.18
C ASN A 190 -5.16 -14.80 -14.49
N LYS A 191 -5.33 -16.01 -15.05
CA LYS A 191 -4.23 -16.89 -15.44
C LYS A 191 -3.18 -16.22 -16.35
N PRO A 192 -3.55 -15.55 -17.47
CA PRO A 192 -2.57 -14.86 -18.30
C PRO A 192 -1.96 -13.62 -17.62
N LYS A 193 -2.71 -12.93 -16.73
CA LYS A 193 -2.17 -11.78 -15.98
C LYS A 193 -1.08 -12.20 -15.01
N VAL A 194 -1.30 -13.29 -14.27
CA VAL A 194 -0.29 -13.87 -13.38
C VAL A 194 0.94 -14.29 -14.17
N ALA A 195 0.77 -15.02 -15.27
CA ALA A 195 1.89 -15.44 -16.11
C ALA A 195 2.69 -14.25 -16.68
N GLY A 196 2.00 -13.19 -17.13
CA GLY A 196 2.64 -11.97 -17.64
C GLY A 196 3.47 -11.26 -16.56
N LEU A 197 2.92 -11.09 -15.36
CA LEU A 197 3.65 -10.46 -14.27
C LEU A 197 4.80 -11.33 -13.75
N GLN A 198 4.66 -12.67 -13.75
CA GLN A 198 5.76 -13.60 -13.46
C GLN A 198 6.92 -13.42 -14.45
N ALA A 199 6.63 -13.34 -15.75
CA ALA A 199 7.66 -13.10 -16.76
C ALA A 199 8.37 -11.77 -16.57
N ARG A 200 7.63 -10.70 -16.25
CA ARG A 200 8.21 -9.39 -15.91
C ARG A 200 9.12 -9.46 -14.69
N VAL A 201 8.67 -10.06 -13.58
CA VAL A 201 9.48 -10.21 -12.36
C VAL A 201 10.78 -10.97 -12.67
N ALA A 202 10.69 -12.08 -13.40
CA ALA A 202 11.86 -12.87 -13.79
C ALA A 202 12.85 -12.07 -14.63
N HIS A 203 12.35 -11.30 -15.62
CA HIS A 203 13.20 -10.44 -16.44
C HIS A 203 13.91 -9.37 -15.59
N ALA A 204 13.18 -8.62 -14.77
CA ALA A 204 13.77 -7.54 -13.99
C ALA A 204 14.83 -8.04 -13.00
N LYS A 205 14.57 -9.16 -12.32
CA LYS A 205 15.55 -9.81 -11.43
C LYS A 205 16.82 -10.23 -12.19
N ALA A 206 16.67 -10.76 -13.40
CA ALA A 206 17.81 -11.20 -14.21
C ALA A 206 18.67 -10.04 -14.73
N VAL A 207 18.10 -8.84 -14.88
CA VAL A 207 18.83 -7.64 -15.30
C VAL A 207 19.49 -6.93 -14.12
N TRP A 208 18.90 -6.97 -12.92
CA TRP A 208 19.46 -6.32 -11.72
C TRP A 208 20.89 -6.75 -11.37
N GLY A 209 21.24 -8.01 -11.60
CA GLY A 209 22.55 -8.57 -11.26
C GLY A 209 23.61 -8.46 -12.37
N LYS A 210 23.36 -7.69 -13.43
CA LYS A 210 24.31 -7.44 -14.54
C LYS A 210 24.87 -6.03 -14.44
#